data_AF-A0A436VH60-F1
#
_entry.id   AF-A0A436VH60-F1
#
_cell.length_a   1.000
_cell.length_b   1.000
_cell.length_c   1.000
_cell.angle_alpha   90.00
_cell.angle_beta   90.00
_cell.angle_gamma   90.00
#
_symmetry.space_group_name_H-M   'P 1'
#
loop_
_entity.id
_entity.type
_entity.pdbx_description
1 polymer ?
#
loop_
_entity_poly.entity_id
_entity_poly.type
_entity_poly.pdbx_seq_one_letter_code
_entity_poly.pdbx_strand_id
1 'polypeptide(L)' 'PASVLRVHAAYAEADAPPETAGELFEELKQMQGWLGLERIEVTPAGDLGPALAGEIR' A
#
# COMPACT_ATOMS: atom_id res chain seq x y z
N PRO A 1 12.95 -12.44 -8.12
CA PRO A 1 12.91 -12.09 -6.68
C PRO A 1 11.50 -12.29 -6.12
N ALA A 2 11.22 -13.46 -5.54
CA ALA A 2 9.87 -13.89 -5.24
C ALA A 2 9.63 -13.90 -3.72
N SER A 3 9.25 -12.76 -3.14
CA SER A 3 8.57 -12.67 -1.83
C SER A 3 8.13 -11.21 -1.51
N VAL A 4 7.58 -10.50 -2.50
CA VAL A 4 7.22 -9.08 -2.35
C VAL A 4 5.84 -8.81 -2.90
N LEU A 5 4.98 -8.19 -2.08
CA LEU A 5 3.78 -7.52 -2.57
C LEU A 5 4.18 -6.13 -3.02
N ARG A 6 4.13 -5.87 -4.33
CA ARG A 6 4.65 -4.63 -4.92
C ARG A 6 3.50 -3.74 -5.37
N VAL A 7 3.34 -2.59 -4.73
CA VAL A 7 2.38 -1.57 -5.14
C VAL A 7 3.09 -0.61 -6.10
N HIS A 8 2.70 -0.66 -7.35
CA HIS A 8 3.33 0.14 -8.41
C HIS A 8 2.81 1.59 -8.47
N ALA A 9 1.55 1.80 -8.10
CA ALA A 9 0.93 3.11 -7.93
C ALA A 9 -0.34 2.96 -7.08
N ALA A 10 -0.77 4.02 -6.41
CA ALA A 10 -2.03 4.08 -5.68
C ALA A 10 -2.75 5.40 -5.99
N TYR A 11 -4.06 5.31 -6.24
CA TYR A 11 -4.89 6.45 -6.60
C TYR A 11 -6.07 6.55 -5.63
N ALA A 12 -6.32 7.76 -5.13
CA ALA A 12 -7.48 8.05 -4.30
C ALA A 12 -8.73 8.21 -5.18
N GLU A 13 -9.87 7.74 -4.68
CA GLU A 13 -11.16 8.19 -5.18
C GLU A 13 -11.38 9.67 -4.81
N ALA A 14 -12.21 10.39 -5.56
CA ALA A 14 -12.37 11.85 -5.41
C ALA A 14 -12.74 12.30 -3.98
N ASP A 15 -13.48 11.49 -3.24
CA ASP A 15 -13.94 11.76 -1.88
C ASP A 15 -13.32 10.80 -0.85
N ALA A 16 -12.16 10.21 -1.17
CA ALA A 16 -11.47 9.31 -0.26
C ALA A 16 -11.11 10.03 1.06
N PRO A 17 -11.49 9.47 2.23
CA PRO A 17 -11.14 10.06 3.52
C PRO A 17 -9.63 10.17 3.74
N PRO A 18 -9.13 11.12 4.56
CA PRO A 18 -7.70 11.27 4.83
C PRO A 18 -7.01 10.03 5.40
N GLU A 19 -7.75 9.17 6.10
CA GLU A 19 -7.28 7.91 6.67
C GLU A 19 -7.11 6.78 5.64
N THR A 20 -7.54 6.98 4.39
CA THR A 20 -7.57 5.93 3.36
C THR A 20 -6.21 5.26 3.15
N ALA A 21 -5.11 6.03 3.20
CA ALA A 21 -3.77 5.47 3.04
C ALA A 21 -3.41 4.48 4.17
N GLY A 22 -3.75 4.81 5.42
CA GLY A 22 -3.50 3.96 6.59
C GLY A 22 -4.36 2.69 6.56
N GLU A 23 -5.66 2.82 6.28
CA GLU A 23 -6.57 1.68 6.17
C GLU A 23 -6.15 0.75 5.00
N LEU A 24 -5.81 1.31 3.85
CA LEU A 24 -5.30 0.54 2.71
C LEU A 24 -4.01 -0.21 3.05
N PHE A 25 -3.11 0.38 3.84
CA PHE A 25 -1.89 -0.28 4.25
C PHE A 25 -2.16 -1.52 5.12
N GLU A 26 -3.11 -1.46 6.05
CA GLU A 26 -3.49 -2.61 6.87
C GLU A 26 -4.13 -3.74 6.02
N GLU A 27 -4.94 -3.40 5.02
CA GLU A 27 -5.46 -4.37 4.05
C GLU A 27 -4.35 -5.01 3.21
N LEU A 28 -3.36 -4.24 2.77
CA LEU A 28 -2.20 -4.77 2.05
C LEU A 28 -1.34 -5.70 2.93
N LYS A 29 -1.19 -5.41 4.22
CA LYS A 29 -0.54 -6.30 5.19
C LYS A 29 -1.30 -7.61 5.38
N GLN A 30 -2.63 -7.55 5.46
CA GLN A 30 -3.45 -8.76 5.52
C GLN A 30 -3.25 -9.62 4.27
N MET A 31 -3.30 -9.00 3.09
CA MET A 31 -3.07 -9.68 1.82
C MET A 31 -1.66 -10.27 1.71
N GLN A 32 -0.64 -9.52 2.12
CA GLN A 32 0.75 -9.99 2.20
C GLN A 32 0.84 -11.26 3.06
N GLY A 33 0.20 -11.27 4.23
CA GLY A 33 0.14 -12.41 5.14
C GLY A 33 -0.54 -13.63 4.52
N TRP A 34 -1.68 -13.44 3.86
CA TRP A 34 -2.38 -14.52 3.15
C TRP A 34 -1.56 -15.14 2.02
N LEU A 35 -0.77 -14.32 1.33
CA LEU A 35 0.09 -14.75 0.23
C LEU A 35 1.45 -15.32 0.70
N GLY A 36 1.75 -15.27 2.01
CA GLY A 36 3.02 -15.72 2.56
C GLY A 36 4.22 -14.91 2.09
N LEU A 37 4.03 -13.62 1.80
CA LEU A 37 5.07 -12.72 1.30
C LEU A 37 5.82 -12.04 2.45
N GLU A 38 7.13 -11.82 2.29
CA GLU A 38 7.99 -11.30 3.36
C GLU A 38 7.89 -9.79 3.56
N ARG A 39 7.63 -9.04 2.48
CA ARG A 39 7.56 -7.57 2.56
C ARG A 39 6.59 -6.95 1.57
N ILE A 40 6.26 -5.71 1.87
CA ILE A 40 5.55 -4.80 0.97
C ILE A 40 6.54 -3.75 0.47
N GLU A 41 6.51 -3.46 -0.83
CA GLU A 41 7.23 -2.34 -1.41
C GLU A 41 6.24 -1.43 -2.12
N VAL A 42 6.21 -0.14 -1.78
CA VAL A 42 5.35 0.86 -2.39
C VAL A 42 6.19 1.82 -3.22
N THR A 43 5.83 1.98 -4.48
CA THR A 43 6.33 3.06 -5.33
C THR A 43 5.47 4.31 -5.05
N PRO A 44 6.04 5.49 -4.75
CA PRO A 44 5.29 6.70 -4.47
C PRO A 44 4.75 7.34 -5.76
N ALA A 45 3.88 6.62 -6.46
CA ALA A 45 3.25 7.02 -7.73
C ALA A 45 1.72 7.01 -7.60
N GLY A 46 1.07 7.93 -8.33
CA GLY A 46 -0.34 8.29 -8.09
C GLY A 46 -0.47 9.31 -6.95
N ASP A 47 -1.68 9.83 -6.75
CA ASP A 47 -1.95 10.87 -5.75
C ASP A 47 -2.04 10.32 -4.31
N LEU A 48 -2.37 9.04 -4.15
CA LEU A 48 -2.35 8.35 -2.85
C LEU A 48 -0.99 7.68 -2.57
N GLY A 49 -0.17 7.47 -3.61
CA GLY A 49 1.12 6.77 -3.51
C GLY A 49 2.07 7.30 -2.44
N PRO A 50 2.37 8.62 -2.38
CA PRO A 50 3.25 9.18 -1.36
C PRO A 50 2.74 8.99 0.07
N ALA A 51 1.43 9.14 0.30
CA ALA A 51 0.83 8.92 1.61
C ALA A 51 0.95 7.45 2.03
N LEU A 52 0.61 6.53 1.14
CA LEU A 52 0.73 5.09 1.37
C LEU A 52 2.19 4.66 1.62
N ALA A 53 3.15 5.23 0.88
CA ALA A 53 4.56 4.96 1.10
C ALA A 53 5.04 5.41 2.50
N GLY A 54 4.43 6.47 3.05
CA GLY A 54 4.71 6.96 4.40
C GLY A 54 4.25 6.03 5.52
N GLU A 55 3.36 5.08 5.23
CA GLU A 55 2.89 4.08 6.21
C GLU A 55 3.90 2.93 6.43
N ILE A 56 4.84 2.73 5.49
CA ILE A 56 5.90 1.74 5.63
C ILE A 56 6.92 2.25 6.66
N ARG A 57 7.03 1.54 7.79
CA ARG A 57 8.05 1.75 8.84
C ARG A 57 9.29 0.89 8.61
#